data_AF-A0AA93BEW7-F1
#
_entry.id   AF-A0AA93BEW7-F1
#
_cell.length_a   1.000
_cell.length_b   1.000
_cell.length_c   1.000
_cell.angle_alpha   90.00
_cell.angle_beta   90.00
_cell.angle_gamma   90.00
#
_symmetry.space_group_name_H-M   'P 1'
#
loop_
_entity.id
_entity.type
_entity.pdbx_description
1 polymer ?
#
loop_
_entity_poly.entity_id
_entity_poly.type
_entity_poly.pdbx_seq_one_letter_code
_entity_poly.pdbx_strand_id
1 'polypeptide(L)'
;MAKVQIKSEKLTPFGGFFSIMEQFDALLAQTIDSTLGLRCTMFGYQYSEILRSLMCVYHCGGSCIEDVTTHLMKHLSLHPTLRT
;
A
#
# COMPACT_ATOMS: atom_id res chain seq x y z
N MET A 1 -2.01 18.30 -25.53
CA MET A 1 -3.26 17.54 -25.75
C MET A 1 -3.49 16.67 -24.54
N ALA A 2 -4.55 16.89 -23.77
CA ALA A 2 -4.82 16.09 -22.57
C ALA A 2 -5.42 14.75 -23.00
N LYS A 3 -4.82 13.64 -22.55
CA LYS A 3 -5.30 12.30 -22.86
C LYS A 3 -6.49 11.99 -21.95
N VAL A 4 -7.70 12.03 -22.50
CA VAL A 4 -8.93 11.68 -21.77
C VAL A 4 -9.12 10.17 -21.87
N GLN A 5 -9.06 9.47 -20.74
CA GLN A 5 -9.45 8.06 -20.63
C GLN A 5 -10.86 7.97 -20.06
N ILE A 6 -11.73 7.23 -20.74
CA ILE A 6 -13.09 6.93 -20.29
C ILE A 6 -13.03 5.65 -19.46
N LYS A 7 -13.35 5.73 -18.16
CA LYS A 7 -13.51 4.57 -17.28
C LYS A 7 -15.00 4.36 -16.98
N SER A 8 -15.46 3.11 -16.99
CA SER A 8 -16.82 2.70 -16.63
C SER A 8 -17.04 2.56 -15.11
N GLU A 9 -15.96 2.56 -14.35
CA GLU A 9 -15.98 2.44 -12.89
C GLU A 9 -16.46 3.75 -12.24
N LYS A 10 -17.18 3.64 -11.13
CA LYS A 10 -17.63 4.79 -10.34
C LYS A 10 -16.41 5.56 -9.84
N LEU A 11 -16.17 6.74 -10.39
CA LEU A 11 -15.10 7.63 -9.97
C LEU A 11 -15.34 8.05 -8.51
N THR A 12 -14.46 7.59 -7.61
CA THR A 12 -14.35 8.11 -6.25
C THR A 12 -13.25 9.18 -6.21
N PRO A 13 -13.23 10.07 -5.22
CA PRO A 13 -12.14 11.05 -5.04
C PRO A 13 -10.75 10.41 -5.03
N PHE A 14 -10.66 9.13 -4.66
CA PHE A 14 -9.43 8.34 -4.63
C PHE A 14 -9.29 7.34 -5.80
N GLY A 15 -10.22 7.33 -6.77
CA GLY A 15 -10.25 6.34 -7.85
C GLY A 15 -9.02 6.40 -8.77
N GLY A 16 -8.48 7.60 -9.00
CA GLY A 16 -7.23 7.77 -9.75
C GLY A 16 -6.02 7.19 -9.01
N PHE A 17 -5.97 7.39 -7.69
CA PHE A 17 -4.94 6.81 -6.82
C PHE A 17 -5.00 5.29 -6.82
N PHE A 18 -6.18 4.69 -6.66
CA PHE A 18 -6.35 3.24 -6.72
C PHE A 18 -5.89 2.66 -8.06
N SER A 19 -6.20 3.34 -9.18
CA SER A 19 -5.76 2.91 -10.50
C SER A 19 -4.22 2.93 -10.65
N ILE A 20 -3.51 3.87 -10.02
CA ILE A 20 -2.03 3.90 -10.05
C ILE A 20 -1.47 2.75 -9.22
N MET A 21 -2.03 2.50 -8.03
CA MET A 21 -1.58 1.42 -7.17
C MET A 21 -1.83 0.03 -7.80
N GLU A 22 -2.92 -0.14 -8.55
CA GLU A 22 -3.19 -1.37 -9.31
C GLU A 22 -2.15 -1.60 -10.41
N GLN A 23 -1.75 -0.54 -11.14
CA GLN A 23 -0.70 -0.65 -12.16
C GLN A 23 0.67 -0.95 -11.53
N PHE A 24 0.95 -0.41 -10.35
CA PHE A 24 2.16 -0.75 -9.60
C PHE A 24 2.22 -2.25 -9.30
N ASP A 25 1.12 -2.83 -8.80
CA ASP A 25 1.07 -4.26 -8.49
C ASP A 25 1.26 -5.12 -9.74
N ALA A 26 0.60 -4.75 -10.83
CA ALA A 26 0.62 -5.51 -12.07
C ALA A 26 1.99 -5.52 -12.76
N LEU A 27 2.77 -4.43 -12.64
CA LEU A 27 3.98 -4.23 -13.44
C LEU A 27 5.28 -4.25 -12.63
N LEU A 28 5.24 -3.70 -11.41
CA LEU A 28 6.45 -3.41 -10.63
C LEU A 28 6.64 -4.36 -9.46
N ALA A 29 5.57 -4.80 -8.80
CA ALA A 29 5.70 -5.60 -7.59
C ALA A 29 6.55 -6.86 -7.79
N GLN A 30 6.24 -7.67 -8.80
CA GLN A 30 7.00 -8.88 -9.11
C GLN A 30 8.46 -8.58 -9.49
N THR A 31 8.69 -7.53 -10.28
CA THR A 31 10.05 -7.13 -10.69
C THR A 31 10.89 -6.73 -9.48
N ILE A 32 10.32 -5.98 -8.54
CA ILE A 32 10.98 -5.56 -7.31
C ILE A 32 11.35 -6.79 -6.47
N ASP A 33 10.39 -7.66 -6.19
CA ASP A 33 10.61 -8.81 -5.29
C ASP A 33 11.53 -9.86 -5.91
N SER A 34 11.50 -10.04 -7.23
CA SER A 34 12.45 -10.93 -7.93
C SER A 34 13.87 -10.38 -7.97
N THR A 35 14.02 -9.05 -8.08
CA THR A 35 15.34 -8.40 -8.15
C THR A 35 16.00 -8.29 -6.79
N LEU A 36 15.24 -7.92 -5.75
CA LEU A 36 15.73 -7.74 -4.39
C LEU A 36 15.71 -9.03 -3.56
N GLY A 37 14.99 -10.05 -4.04
CA GLY A 37 14.74 -11.27 -3.31
C GLY A 37 13.65 -11.11 -2.24
N LEU A 38 13.36 -12.22 -1.55
CA LEU A 38 12.39 -12.22 -0.46
C LEU A 38 12.95 -11.51 0.77
N ARG A 39 12.18 -10.55 1.31
CA ARG A 39 12.51 -9.91 2.58
C ARG A 39 12.15 -10.78 3.77
N CYS A 40 10.95 -11.36 3.74
CA CYS A 40 10.41 -12.19 4.82
C CYS A 40 9.86 -13.49 4.23
N THR A 41 10.10 -14.63 4.88
CA THR A 41 9.59 -15.94 4.42
C THR A 41 8.32 -16.39 5.14
N MET A 42 8.06 -15.87 6.35
CA MET A 42 6.88 -16.22 7.15
C MET A 42 5.97 -15.02 7.41
N PHE A 43 6.45 -14.01 8.13
CA PHE A 43 5.65 -12.86 8.53
C PHE A 43 6.41 -11.57 8.26
N GLY A 44 5.74 -10.62 7.61
CA GLY A 44 6.26 -9.29 7.31
C GLY A 44 6.05 -8.91 5.84
N TYR A 45 6.19 -7.61 5.58
CA TYR A 45 6.02 -7.03 4.26
C TYR A 45 7.21 -7.36 3.33
N GLN A 46 6.94 -7.68 2.07
CA GLN A 46 7.94 -7.74 1.01
C GLN A 46 8.40 -6.35 0.58
N TYR A 47 9.46 -6.28 -0.23
CA TYR A 47 9.99 -5.01 -0.71
C TYR A 47 8.98 -4.25 -1.57
N SER A 48 8.25 -4.96 -2.43
CA SER A 48 7.17 -4.38 -3.22
C SER A 48 6.10 -3.71 -2.36
N GLU A 49 5.67 -4.36 -1.28
CA GLU A 49 4.66 -3.84 -0.35
C GLU A 49 5.14 -2.59 0.40
N ILE A 50 6.41 -2.56 0.81
CA ILE A 50 7.02 -1.39 1.47
C ILE A 50 7.08 -0.20 0.51
N LEU A 51 7.58 -0.42 -0.71
CA LEU A 51 7.67 0.62 -1.74
C LEU A 51 6.29 1.11 -2.17
N ARG A 52 5.33 0.19 -2.28
CA ARG A 52 3.93 0.51 -2.52
C ARG A 52 3.39 1.44 -1.43
N SER A 53 3.62 1.12 -0.16
CA SER A 53 3.15 1.94 0.98
C SER A 53 3.79 3.34 0.97
N LEU A 54 5.09 3.44 0.67
CA LEU A 54 5.79 4.71 0.47
C LEU A 54 5.19 5.54 -0.66
N MET A 55 4.91 4.90 -1.80
CA MET A 55 4.29 5.56 -2.94
C MET A 55 2.87 6.02 -2.61
N CYS A 56 2.09 5.21 -1.86
CA CYS A 56 0.78 5.59 -1.36
C CYS A 56 0.84 6.88 -0.53
N VAL A 57 1.71 6.90 0.49
CA VAL A 57 1.84 8.05 1.40
C VAL A 57 2.28 9.30 0.65
N TYR A 58 3.26 9.16 -0.25
CA TYR A 58 3.73 10.29 -1.06
C TYR A 58 2.63 10.88 -1.95
N HIS A 59 1.86 10.02 -2.66
CA HIS A 59 0.77 10.49 -3.52
C HIS A 59 -0.43 11.06 -2.74
N CYS A 60 -0.58 10.67 -1.48
CA CYS A 60 -1.53 11.28 -0.56
C CYS A 60 -1.02 12.56 0.12
N GLY A 61 0.20 13.03 -0.22
CA GLY A 61 0.82 14.22 0.38
C GLY A 61 1.31 14.02 1.82
N GLY A 62 1.43 12.77 2.27
CA GLY A 62 1.98 12.45 3.58
C GLY A 62 3.52 12.47 3.58
N SER A 63 4.09 12.69 4.77
CA SER A 63 5.54 12.77 4.98
C SER A 63 6.11 11.64 5.83
N CYS A 64 5.26 10.85 6.50
CA CYS A 64 5.67 9.78 7.39
C CYS A 64 4.84 8.51 7.19
N ILE A 65 5.48 7.37 7.49
CA ILE A 65 4.83 6.08 7.67
C ILE A 65 5.11 5.66 9.11
N GLU A 66 4.05 5.32 9.83
CA GLU A 66 4.16 4.81 11.19
C GLU A 66 3.63 3.38 11.26
N ASP A 67 4.37 2.54 11.98
CA ASP A 67 3.93 1.18 12.26
C ASP A 67 2.86 1.22 13.36
N VAL A 68 1.63 0.90 12.98
CA VAL A 68 0.47 0.84 13.87
C VAL A 68 0.70 -0.16 15.01
N THR A 69 1.48 -1.23 14.77
CA THR A 69 1.75 -2.22 15.82
C THR A 69 2.63 -1.67 16.93
N THR A 70 3.51 -0.71 16.64
CA THR A 70 4.41 -0.14 17.64
C THR A 70 3.65 0.68 18.67
N HIS A 71 2.66 1.47 18.24
CA HIS A 71 1.96 2.42 19.13
C HIS A 71 0.55 1.97 19.51
N LEU A 72 -0.17 1.30 18.61
CA LEU A 72 -1.59 1.04 18.79
C LEU A 72 -1.88 -0.39 19.28
N MET A 73 -1.01 -1.36 19.00
CA MET A 73 -1.32 -2.78 19.31
C MET A 73 -1.58 -3.00 20.80
N LYS A 74 -0.80 -2.39 21.70
CA LYS A 74 -1.04 -2.46 23.15
C LYS A 74 -2.48 -2.06 23.54
N HIS A 75 -3.03 -1.06 22.85
CA HIS A 75 -4.39 -0.60 23.07
C HIS A 75 -5.42 -1.50 22.38
N LEU A 76 -5.13 -1.98 21.17
CA LEU A 76 -6.00 -2.89 20.41
C LEU A 76 -6.17 -4.24 21.09
N SER A 77 -5.13 -4.78 21.74
CA SER A 77 -5.19 -6.03 22.50
C SER A 77 -6.15 -5.95 23.70
N LEU A 78 -6.47 -4.74 24.17
CA LEU A 78 -7.44 -4.53 25.25
C LEU A 78 -8.88 -4.45 24.72
N HIS A 79 -9.05 -4.26 23.41
CA HIS A 79 -10.37 -4.09 22.81
C HIS A 79 -11.09 -5.45 22.68
N PRO A 80 -12.31 -5.60 23.23
CA PRO A 80 -12.98 -6.90 23.36
C PRO A 80 -13.25 -7.60 22.02
N THR A 81 -13.36 -6.87 20.90
CA THR A 81 -13.59 -7.44 19.56
C THR A 81 -12.35 -7.53 18.68
N LEU A 82 -11.23 -6.90 19.06
CA LEU A 82 -10.00 -6.83 18.25
C LEU A 82 -8.81 -7.52 18.93
N ARG A 83 -9.06 -8.28 20.00
CA ARG A 83 -8.08 -9.16 20.62
C ARG A 83 -7.51 -10.11 19.57
N THR A 84 -6.28 -9.81 19.16
CA THR A 84 -5.41 -10.64 18.32
C THR A 84 -4.23 -11.07 19.17
#